data_AF-A0A962NBS3-F1
#
_entry.id   AF-A0A962NBS3-F1
#
_cell.length_a   1.000
_cell.length_b   1.000
_cell.length_c   1.000
_cell.angle_alpha   90.00
_cell.angle_beta   90.00
_cell.angle_gamma   90.00
#
_symmetry.space_group_name_H-M   'P 1'
#
loop_
_entity.id
_entity.type
_entity.pdbx_description
1 polymer ?
#
loop_
_entity_poly.entity_id
_entity_poly.type
_entity_poly.pdbx_seq_one_letter_code
_entity_poly.pdbx_strand_id
1 'polypeptide(L)' 'MPTVASAQDWPWTELPPLGGQPGGRLCLLPHWLDAEQADALLQRLHEALPWTTHTVRIFGR' A
#
# COMPACT_ATOMS: atom_id res chain seq x y z
N MET A 1 0.07 11.47 21.34
CA MET A 1 0.28 10.18 20.62
C MET A 1 -0.81 10.11 19.56
N PRO A 2 -0.51 10.16 18.25
CA PRO A 2 -1.55 9.96 17.25
C PRO A 2 -2.06 8.52 17.39
N THR A 3 -3.34 8.36 17.71
CA THR A 3 -4.02 7.06 17.66
C THR A 3 -4.06 6.66 16.20
N VAL A 4 -3.23 5.70 15.81
CA VAL A 4 -3.36 5.05 14.50
C VAL A 4 -4.70 4.32 14.53
N ALA A 5 -5.65 4.77 13.71
CA ALA A 5 -6.91 4.07 13.55
C ALA A 5 -6.62 2.61 13.19
N SER A 6 -7.36 1.66 13.78
CA SER A 6 -7.22 0.26 13.37
C SER A 6 -7.53 0.19 11.88
N ALA A 7 -6.77 -0.60 11.12
CA ALA A 7 -7.05 -0.83 9.71
C ALA A 7 -8.48 -1.37 9.49
N GLN A 8 -9.16 -1.87 10.52
CA GLN A 8 -10.55 -2.30 10.47
C GLN A 8 -11.57 -1.16 10.41
N ASP A 9 -11.21 0.06 10.86
CA ASP A 9 -12.11 1.21 10.93
C ASP A 9 -12.04 2.11 9.69
N TRP A 10 -11.23 1.74 8.70
CA TRP A 10 -11.05 2.53 7.49
C TRP A 10 -12.20 2.34 6.48
N PRO A 11 -12.57 3.39 5.73
CA PRO A 11 -13.67 3.36 4.76
C PRO A 11 -13.24 2.65 3.47
N TRP A 12 -12.97 1.36 3.57
CA TRP A 12 -12.59 0.52 2.44
C TRP A 12 -13.72 0.38 1.43
N THR A 13 -13.37 0.47 0.15
CA THR A 13 -14.23 0.09 -0.97
C THR A 13 -13.78 -1.26 -1.51
N GLU A 14 -14.57 -2.30 -1.30
CA GLU A 14 -14.27 -3.63 -1.85
C GLU A 14 -14.41 -3.63 -3.38
N LEU A 15 -13.42 -4.18 -4.07
CA LEU A 15 -13.40 -4.32 -5.52
C LEU A 15 -13.94 -5.69 -5.95
N PRO A 16 -14.56 -5.77 -7.14
CA PRO A 16 -14.96 -7.04 -7.71
C PRO A 16 -13.73 -7.95 -7.91
N PRO A 17 -13.90 -9.27 -7.79
CA PRO A 17 -12.79 -10.21 -7.93
C PRO A 17 -12.19 -10.14 -9.34
N LEU A 18 -10.88 -9.89 -9.42
CA LEU A 18 -10.11 -9.93 -10.66
C LEU A 18 -9.81 -11.39 -11.02
N GLY A 19 -10.75 -12.08 -11.66
CA GLY A 19 -10.50 -13.40 -12.23
C GLY A 19 -10.30 -14.53 -11.20
N GLY A 20 -11.37 -14.87 -10.48
CA GLY A 20 -11.74 -16.27 -10.23
C GLY A 20 -10.96 -17.13 -9.22
N GLN A 21 -10.06 -16.59 -8.39
CA GLN A 21 -9.55 -17.36 -7.24
C GLN A 21 -10.40 -17.11 -5.98
N PRO A 22 -10.94 -18.17 -5.35
CA PRO A 22 -11.69 -18.03 -4.12
C PRO A 22 -10.75 -17.69 -2.94
N GLY A 23 -11.10 -16.66 -2.17
CA GLY A 23 -10.51 -16.37 -0.86
C GLY A 23 -9.76 -15.04 -0.72
N GLY A 24 -9.43 -14.37 -1.83
CA GLY A 24 -8.83 -13.03 -1.81
C GLY A 24 -9.89 -11.93 -1.85
N ARG A 25 -9.89 -11.02 -0.87
CA ARG A 25 -10.64 -9.75 -0.95
C ARG A 25 -9.68 -8.63 -1.33
N LEU A 26 -10.06 -7.86 -2.34
CA LEU A 26 -9.33 -6.67 -2.77
C LEU A 26 -10.13 -5.44 -2.37
N CYS A 27 -9.51 -4.48 -1.68
CA CYS A 27 -10.14 -3.24 -1.26
C CYS A 27 -9.32 -2.03 -1.70
N LEU A 28 -9.99 -0.95 -2.07
CA LEU A 28 -9.42 0.36 -2.31
C LEU A 28 -9.69 1.28 -1.12
N LEU A 29 -8.70 2.13 -0.82
CA LEU A 29 -8.88 3.30 0.04
C LEU A 29 -8.37 4.53 -0.72
N PRO A 30 -9.23 5.16 -1.53
CA PRO A 30 -8.84 6.34 -2.28
C PRO A 30 -8.55 7.48 -1.29
N HIS A 31 -7.56 8.32 -1.62
CA HIS A 31 -7.22 9.51 -0.84
C HIS A 31 -6.93 9.21 0.65
N TRP A 32 -6.38 8.03 0.95
CA TRP A 32 -5.97 7.67 2.32
C TRP A 32 -4.89 8.61 2.88
N LEU A 33 -4.16 9.29 2.00
CA LEU A 33 -3.37 10.48 2.28
C LEU A 33 -3.83 11.63 1.38
N ASP A 34 -3.73 12.84 1.92
CA ASP A 34 -3.83 14.06 1.13
C ASP A 34 -2.63 14.17 0.17
N ALA A 35 -2.79 14.87 -0.96
CA ALA A 35 -1.75 14.98 -1.98
C ALA A 35 -0.43 15.55 -1.43
N GLU A 36 -0.49 16.64 -0.66
CA GLU A 36 0.68 17.27 -0.05
C GLU A 36 1.38 16.33 0.95
N GLN A 37 0.61 15.58 1.73
CA GLN A 37 1.14 14.59 2.65
C GLN A 37 1.81 13.44 1.89
N ALA A 38 1.24 13.02 0.77
CA ALA A 38 1.77 11.94 -0.06
C ALA A 38 3.12 12.36 -0.68
N ASP A 39 3.20 13.59 -1.20
CA ASP A 39 4.42 14.15 -1.76
C ASP A 39 5.52 14.27 -0.69
N ALA A 40 5.19 14.83 0.48
CA ALA A 40 6.14 14.97 1.59
C ALA A 40 6.63 13.61 2.11
N LEU A 41 5.73 12.62 2.19
CA LEU A 41 6.07 11.27 2.60
C LEU A 41 7.00 10.61 1.58
N LEU A 42 6.68 10.73 0.28
CA LEU A 42 7.49 10.17 -0.79
C LEU A 42 8.90 10.76 -0.78
N GLN A 43 9.04 12.09 -0.70
CA GLN A 43 10.33 12.75 -0.62
C GLN A 43 11.15 12.23 0.57
N ARG A 44 10.55 12.20 1.76
CA ARG A 44 11.23 11.74 2.97
C ARG A 44 11.69 10.28 2.88
N LEU A 45 10.84 9.39 2.36
CA LEU A 45 11.20 7.98 2.19
C LEU A 45 12.30 7.80 1.14
N HIS A 46 12.29 8.62 0.09
CA HIS A 46 13.33 8.59 -0.93
C HIS A 46 14.69 8.98 -0.37
N GLU A 47 14.74 10.02 0.47
CA GLU A 47 15.98 10.53 1.06
C GLU A 47 16.48 9.69 2.26
N ALA A 48 15.58 9.18 3.09
CA ALA A 48 15.94 8.56 4.37
C ALA A 48 16.21 7.06 4.29
N LEU A 49 15.69 6.36 3.28
CA LEU A 49 15.86 4.92 3.16
C LEU A 49 17.04 4.57 2.24
N PRO A 50 17.86 3.56 2.61
CA PRO A 50 18.95 3.09 1.76
C PRO A 50 18.39 2.20 0.65
N TRP A 51 17.80 2.81 -0.38
CA TRP A 51 17.24 2.08 -1.51
C TRP A 51 18.29 1.21 -2.19
N THR A 52 17.96 -0.06 -2.39
CA THR A 52 18.86 -1.06 -2.98
C THR A 52 18.14 -1.84 -4.06
N THR A 53 18.86 -2.16 -5.12
CA THR A 53 18.39 -3.08 -6.16
C THR A 53 18.70 -4.50 -5.74
N HIS A 54 17.65 -5.32 -5.60
CA HIS A 54 17.77 -6.74 -5.31
C HIS A 54 17.33 -7.58 -6.50
N THR A 55 18.11 -8.62 -6.82
CA THR A 55 17.73 -9.60 -7.83
C THR A 55 17.10 -10.80 -7.15
N VAL A 56 15.83 -11.06 -7.46
CA VAL A 56 15.10 -12.24 -7.00
C VAL A 56 14.90 -13.16 -8.20
N ARG A 57 15.16 -14.46 -8.03
CA ARG A 57 14.79 -15.48 -9.00
C ARG A 57 13.43 -16.04 -8.63
N ILE A 58 12.48 -15.99 -9.55
CA ILE A 58 11.14 -16.51 -9.34
C ILE A 58 11.05 -17.81 -10.15
N PHE A 59 10.76 -18.93 -9.48
CA PHE A 59 10.79 -20.28 -10.07
C PHE A 59 12.15 -20.66 -10.73
N GLY A 60 13.25 -20.18 -10.17
CA GLY A 60 14.60 -20.52 -10.64
C GLY A 60 15.08 -19.74 -11.87
N ARG A 61 14.35 -18.70 -12.32
CA ARG A 61 14.81 -17.72 -13.32
C ARG A 61 14.73 -16.31 -12.76
#